data_AF-A0A1I5DUM9-F1
#
_entry.id   AF-A0A1I5DUM9-F1
#
_cell.length_a   1.000
_cell.length_b   1.000
_cell.length_c   1.000
_cell.angle_alpha   90.00
_cell.angle_beta   90.00
_cell.angle_gamma   90.00
#
_symmetry.space_group_name_H-M   'P 1'
#
loop_
_entity.id
_entity.type
_entity.pdbx_description
1 polymer ?
#
loop_
_entity_poly.entity_id
_entity_poly.type
_entity_poly.pdbx_seq_one_letter_code
_entity_poly.pdbx_strand_id
1 'polypeptide(L)'
;MTNIPISKSDPFTKKFNLEWESLGGNEFYEKVLNGTINMVSTKPDINRLFLTANHLEGKDYLILRHPSKDFMLDIGDKFYILFENNEVLEFDIEKKSFHLYNSLNDTYKQVYENRILLYKEDLEYLSQNLIKDWRILTSGNRKIEGMRPFGGTHHKYDNKENLQIALKNLFVDYNKIVGGIENYEPLSKLDFKDEISLTEVCHLYLMKDLANGYYKIGISNNPEYREKTLQSEKPTIELITSKGFSNRKIALAFESSLHKSYENKRLRGEWFELTEREKAEIKEILK
;
A
#
# COMPACT_ATOMS: atom_id res chain seq x y z
N MET A 1 -24.93 -3.88 18.94
CA MET A 1 -24.07 -2.80 18.41
C MET A 1 -24.63 -2.44 17.04
N THR A 2 -24.99 -1.18 16.80
CA THR A 2 -25.64 -0.76 15.55
C THR A 2 -24.75 0.25 14.86
N ASN A 3 -24.49 0.04 13.57
CA ASN A 3 -23.77 0.98 12.73
C ASN A 3 -24.77 1.88 12.00
N ILE A 4 -24.48 3.18 11.93
CA ILE A 4 -25.35 4.18 11.30
C ILE A 4 -24.54 4.81 10.16
N PRO A 5 -24.87 4.51 8.89
CA PRO A 5 -24.14 5.04 7.74
C PRO A 5 -24.57 6.46 7.38
N ILE A 6 -23.63 7.24 6.84
CA ILE A 6 -23.89 8.48 6.13
C ILE A 6 -23.54 8.22 4.67
N SER A 7 -24.55 8.19 3.80
CA SER A 7 -24.34 8.05 2.37
C SER A 7 -24.74 9.32 1.63
N LYS A 8 -23.93 9.71 0.65
CA LYS A 8 -24.21 10.85 -0.23
C LYS A 8 -23.81 10.48 -1.65
N SER A 9 -24.67 10.80 -2.61
CA SER A 9 -24.30 10.76 -4.03
C SER A 9 -24.00 12.19 -4.47
N ASP A 10 -22.87 12.39 -5.12
CA ASP A 10 -22.56 13.67 -5.76
C ASP A 10 -23.51 13.87 -6.95
N PRO A 11 -24.30 14.96 -7.00
CA PRO A 11 -25.34 15.12 -8.01
C PRO A 11 -24.80 15.36 -9.43
N PHE A 12 -23.52 15.74 -9.58
CA PHE A 12 -22.90 16.03 -10.87
C PHE A 12 -22.17 14.82 -11.44
N THR A 13 -21.40 14.14 -10.61
CA THR A 13 -20.56 12.99 -10.99
C THR A 13 -21.27 11.66 -10.78
N LYS A 14 -22.41 11.66 -10.06
CA LYS A 14 -23.13 10.45 -9.59
C LYS A 14 -22.29 9.53 -8.72
N LYS A 15 -21.13 10.00 -8.24
CA LYS A 15 -20.26 9.20 -7.37
C LYS A 15 -20.90 9.07 -6.00
N PHE A 16 -21.02 7.83 -5.55
CA PHE A 16 -21.47 7.51 -4.21
C PHE A 16 -20.30 7.68 -3.23
N ASN A 17 -20.58 8.20 -2.05
CA ASN A 17 -19.67 8.22 -0.91
C ASN A 17 -20.37 7.58 0.29
N LEU A 18 -19.65 6.69 0.97
CA LEU A 18 -20.06 6.06 2.22
C LEU A 18 -19.12 6.45 3.34
N GLU A 19 -19.70 7.03 4.38
CA GLU A 19 -19.08 7.30 5.68
C GLU A 19 -20.01 6.80 6.78
N TRP A 20 -19.67 7.08 8.05
CA TRP A 20 -20.42 6.59 9.21
C TRP A 20 -20.72 7.71 10.18
N GLU A 21 -21.96 7.78 10.65
CA GLU A 21 -22.38 8.60 11.77
C GLU A 21 -22.00 7.93 13.11
N SER A 22 -22.17 6.62 13.20
CA SER A 22 -21.83 5.85 14.39
C SER A 22 -21.39 4.43 14.01
N LEU A 23 -20.40 3.91 14.73
CA LEU A 23 -19.95 2.52 14.63
C LEU A 23 -19.95 1.85 16.00
N GLY A 24 -20.31 0.57 16.03
CA GLY A 24 -20.41 -0.19 17.27
C GLY A 24 -21.51 0.32 18.22
N GLY A 25 -22.36 1.24 17.77
CA GLY A 25 -23.28 2.00 18.60
C GLY A 25 -22.60 2.99 19.55
N ASN A 26 -21.36 3.39 19.25
CA ASN A 26 -20.68 4.49 19.92
C ASN A 26 -20.80 5.76 19.08
N GLU A 27 -21.25 6.84 19.72
CA GLU A 27 -21.05 8.20 19.26
C GLU A 27 -19.88 8.76 20.08
N PHE A 28 -18.83 9.22 19.41
CA PHE A 28 -17.64 9.67 20.11
C PHE A 28 -17.90 11.08 20.65
N TYR A 29 -17.27 11.43 21.77
CA TYR A 29 -17.37 12.78 22.33
C TYR A 29 -16.94 13.86 21.33
N GLU A 30 -16.01 13.53 20.43
CA GLU A 30 -15.64 14.36 19.30
C GLU A 30 -16.39 13.90 18.05
N LYS A 31 -17.37 14.70 17.62
CA LYS A 31 -18.25 14.48 16.44
C LYS A 31 -17.52 14.07 15.16
N VAL A 32 -16.23 14.37 15.08
CA VAL A 32 -15.38 14.18 13.92
C VAL A 32 -14.58 12.86 13.96
N LEU A 33 -14.46 12.26 15.16
CA LEU A 33 -14.08 10.87 15.34
C LEU A 33 -15.30 9.94 15.38
N ASN A 34 -16.51 10.48 15.17
CA ASN A 34 -17.70 9.68 14.93
C ASN A 34 -17.49 8.75 13.73
N GLY A 35 -18.20 7.64 13.75
CA GLY A 35 -18.08 6.64 12.70
C GLY A 35 -16.71 5.96 12.65
N THR A 36 -15.99 5.89 13.77
CA THR A 36 -14.74 5.14 13.90
C THR A 36 -14.78 4.20 15.09
N ILE A 37 -14.02 3.11 15.02
CA ILE A 37 -13.77 2.18 16.12
C ILE A 37 -12.44 2.55 16.76
N ASN A 38 -12.46 2.78 18.07
CA ASN A 38 -11.28 3.15 18.85
C ASN A 38 -10.51 1.91 19.30
N MET A 39 -9.23 1.86 18.99
CA MET A 39 -8.29 0.81 19.38
C MET A 39 -7.10 1.42 20.12
N VAL A 40 -6.80 0.90 21.31
CA VAL A 40 -5.71 1.40 22.16
C VAL A 40 -4.49 0.49 22.03
N SER A 41 -3.34 1.06 21.68
CA SER A 41 -2.08 0.31 21.62
C SER A 41 -1.69 -0.30 22.98
N THR A 42 -0.76 -1.26 22.97
CA THR A 42 -0.21 -1.90 24.18
C THR A 42 0.64 -0.98 25.05
N LYS A 43 1.14 0.14 24.52
CA LYS A 43 1.98 1.07 25.29
C LYS A 43 1.13 1.86 26.31
N PRO A 44 1.66 2.11 27.52
CA PRO A 44 0.90 2.72 28.63
C PRO A 44 0.60 4.21 28.44
N ASP A 45 1.33 4.91 27.56
CA ASP A 45 1.02 6.29 27.18
C ASP A 45 -0.02 6.26 26.04
N ILE A 46 -1.23 6.70 26.36
CA ILE A 46 -2.46 6.45 25.59
C ILE A 46 -2.32 6.83 24.11
N ASN A 47 -1.99 5.81 23.32
CA ASN A 47 -1.82 5.87 21.88
C ASN A 47 -3.07 5.27 21.23
N ARG A 48 -4.02 6.14 20.88
CA ARG A 48 -5.31 5.79 20.29
C ARG A 48 -5.22 5.81 18.76
N LEU A 49 -5.61 4.69 18.16
CA LEU A 49 -5.81 4.55 16.73
C LEU A 49 -7.30 4.36 16.49
N PHE A 50 -7.86 5.18 15.61
CA PHE A 50 -9.26 5.11 15.22
C PHE A 50 -9.34 4.52 13.82
N LEU A 51 -10.18 3.50 13.64
CA LEU A 51 -10.31 2.77 12.38
C LEU A 51 -11.73 2.86 11.84
N THR A 52 -11.87 3.06 10.53
CA THR A 52 -13.15 2.95 9.82
C THR A 52 -12.95 2.47 8.39
N ALA A 53 -14.03 2.15 7.69
CA ALA A 53 -14.01 1.77 6.29
C ALA A 53 -14.98 2.68 5.52
N ASN A 54 -14.47 3.42 4.54
CA ASN A 54 -15.27 4.39 3.77
C ASN A 54 -15.16 4.08 2.28
N HIS A 55 -16.23 4.36 1.53
CA HIS A 55 -16.19 4.38 0.07
C HIS A 55 -16.10 5.84 -0.37
N LEU A 56 -15.02 6.23 -1.02
CA LEU A 56 -14.75 7.61 -1.40
C LEU A 56 -14.33 7.69 -2.87
N GLU A 57 -15.03 8.53 -3.63
CA GLU A 57 -14.71 8.81 -5.03
C GLU A 57 -14.64 7.59 -5.96
N GLY A 58 -15.34 6.50 -5.62
CA GLY A 58 -15.34 5.25 -6.37
C GLY A 58 -14.34 4.20 -5.88
N LYS A 59 -13.70 4.42 -4.73
CA LYS A 59 -12.70 3.50 -4.15
C LYS A 59 -12.98 3.19 -2.69
N ASP A 60 -12.60 1.99 -2.28
CA ASP A 60 -12.77 1.51 -0.92
C ASP A 60 -11.50 1.77 -0.09
N TYR A 61 -11.68 2.31 1.11
CA TYR A 61 -10.56 2.72 1.95
C TYR A 61 -10.73 2.22 3.38
N LEU A 62 -9.65 1.63 3.91
CA LEU A 62 -9.41 1.54 5.33
C LEU A 62 -8.82 2.87 5.79
N ILE A 63 -9.49 3.51 6.73
CA ILE A 63 -9.09 4.82 7.23
C ILE A 63 -8.55 4.67 8.64
N LEU A 64 -7.34 5.19 8.86
CA LEU A 64 -6.70 5.29 10.16
C LEU A 64 -6.63 6.76 10.58
N ARG A 65 -7.29 7.10 11.69
CA ARG A 65 -7.22 8.43 12.31
C ARG A 65 -6.49 8.39 13.63
N HIS A 66 -5.75 9.45 13.94
CA HIS A 66 -5.01 9.55 15.19
C HIS A 66 -4.75 11.02 15.59
N PRO A 67 -4.76 11.34 16.90
CA PRO A 67 -4.51 12.70 17.38
C PRO A 67 -3.03 12.98 17.69
N SER A 68 -2.22 11.92 17.82
CA SER A 68 -0.78 12.03 18.12
C SER A 68 0.06 11.98 16.86
N LYS A 69 1.18 12.69 16.85
CA LYS A 69 2.23 12.53 15.82
C LYS A 69 2.91 11.16 15.89
N ASP A 70 2.70 10.40 16.97
CA ASP A 70 3.23 9.05 17.14
C ASP A 70 2.69 8.05 16.10
N PHE A 71 1.55 8.33 15.50
CA PHE A 71 0.96 7.48 14.47
C PHE A 71 1.15 8.03 13.06
N MET A 72 1.90 9.13 12.88
CA MET A 72 2.24 9.62 11.55
C MET A 72 2.96 8.51 10.78
N LEU A 73 2.39 8.17 9.63
CA LEU A 73 2.90 7.21 8.67
C LEU A 73 3.45 7.98 7.48
N ASP A 74 4.56 7.49 6.95
CA ASP A 74 5.16 7.96 5.70
C ASP A 74 5.13 6.87 4.64
N ILE A 75 5.47 7.26 3.40
CA ILE A 75 5.53 6.32 2.28
C ILE A 75 6.54 5.20 2.60
N GLY A 76 6.12 3.95 2.45
CA GLY A 76 6.93 2.76 2.74
C GLY A 76 6.82 2.24 4.17
N ASP A 77 6.09 2.94 5.06
CA ASP A 77 5.63 2.35 6.31
C ASP A 77 4.60 1.24 6.03
N LYS A 78 4.33 0.39 7.02
CA LYS A 78 3.42 -0.75 6.89
C LYS A 78 2.42 -0.82 8.02
N PHE A 79 1.19 -1.18 7.68
CA PHE A 79 0.12 -1.50 8.62
C PHE A 79 -0.25 -2.98 8.50
N TYR A 80 -0.44 -3.63 9.64
CA TYR A 80 -0.73 -5.05 9.73
C TYR A 80 -1.97 -5.29 10.58
N ILE A 81 -2.79 -6.23 10.15
CA ILE A 81 -3.91 -6.76 10.92
C ILE A 81 -3.66 -8.26 11.12
N LEU A 82 -3.53 -8.68 12.37
CA LEU A 82 -3.44 -10.09 12.77
C LEU A 82 -4.83 -10.60 13.09
N PHE A 83 -5.18 -11.79 12.61
CA PHE A 83 -6.49 -12.42 12.85
C PHE A 83 -6.40 -13.57 13.85
N GLU A 84 -7.54 -14.02 14.39
CA GLU A 84 -7.59 -15.13 15.35
C GLU A 84 -7.11 -16.46 14.76
N ASN A 85 -7.21 -16.64 13.44
CA ASN A 85 -6.64 -17.79 12.73
C ASN A 85 -5.13 -17.67 12.45
N ASN A 86 -4.46 -16.64 12.99
CA ASN A 86 -3.03 -16.31 12.83
C ASN A 86 -2.59 -15.87 11.43
N GLU A 87 -3.51 -15.71 10.49
CA GLU A 87 -3.23 -15.02 9.23
C GLU A 87 -3.01 -13.53 9.47
N VAL A 88 -2.28 -12.89 8.55
CA VAL A 88 -1.93 -11.48 8.62
C VAL A 88 -2.26 -10.81 7.29
N LEU A 89 -3.07 -9.75 7.34
CA LEU A 89 -3.14 -8.79 6.24
C LEU A 89 -2.07 -7.73 6.43
N GLU A 90 -1.32 -7.47 5.37
CA GLU A 90 -0.29 -6.45 5.28
C GLU A 90 -0.71 -5.39 4.27
N PHE A 91 -0.57 -4.13 4.67
CA PHE A 91 -0.91 -2.96 3.88
C PHE A 91 0.30 -2.02 3.80
N ASP A 92 0.72 -1.71 2.58
CA ASP A 92 1.73 -0.68 2.33
C ASP A 92 1.11 0.71 2.46
N ILE A 93 1.84 1.62 3.09
CA ILE A 93 1.48 3.03 3.15
C ILE A 93 1.99 3.73 1.89
N GLU A 94 1.09 4.00 0.97
CA GLU A 94 1.40 4.66 -0.31
C GLU A 94 1.33 6.20 -0.22
N LYS A 95 0.66 6.72 0.80
CA LYS A 95 0.51 8.16 1.04
C LYS A 95 0.78 8.49 2.49
N LYS A 96 1.57 9.54 2.70
CA LYS A 96 1.84 10.10 4.02
C LYS A 96 0.56 10.53 4.72
N SER A 97 0.54 10.40 6.04
CA SER A 97 -0.52 10.97 6.87
C SER A 97 -0.67 12.47 6.60
N PHE A 98 -1.90 12.92 6.44
CA PHE A 98 -2.20 14.33 6.30
C PHE A 98 -2.98 14.83 7.51
N HIS A 99 -2.78 16.10 7.83
CA HIS A 99 -3.58 16.79 8.84
C HIS A 99 -5.00 16.93 8.32
N LEU A 100 -5.98 16.39 9.06
CA LEU A 100 -7.38 16.43 8.66
C LEU A 100 -8.00 17.76 9.08
N TYR A 101 -7.81 18.18 10.33
CA TYR A 101 -8.26 19.47 10.88
C TYR A 101 -7.72 19.70 12.31
N ASN A 102 -7.93 20.92 12.83
CA ASN A 102 -7.75 21.29 14.24
C ASN A 102 -9.11 21.25 14.94
N SER A 103 -9.25 20.49 16.03
CA SER A 103 -10.48 20.56 16.84
C SER A 103 -10.49 21.85 17.64
N LEU A 104 -11.68 22.47 17.76
CA LEU A 104 -11.90 23.63 18.64
C LEU A 104 -12.10 23.22 20.12
N ASN A 105 -12.17 21.91 20.42
CA ASN A 105 -12.38 21.36 21.76
C ASN A 105 -11.09 20.76 22.37
N ASP A 106 -11.03 20.75 23.71
CA ASP A 106 -9.82 20.50 24.51
C ASP A 106 -9.24 19.07 24.45
N THR A 107 -9.96 18.06 23.98
CA THR A 107 -9.48 16.66 24.08
C THR A 107 -8.44 16.33 23.01
N TYR A 108 -8.68 16.65 21.73
CA TYR A 108 -7.68 16.49 20.66
C TYR A 108 -7.50 17.76 19.83
N LYS A 109 -6.41 18.49 20.05
CA LYS A 109 -6.09 19.72 19.31
C LYS A 109 -5.95 19.54 17.79
N GLN A 110 -5.62 18.34 17.34
CA GLN A 110 -5.35 18.00 15.95
C GLN A 110 -5.71 16.54 15.69
N VAL A 111 -6.13 16.23 14.47
CA VAL A 111 -6.32 14.86 14.00
C VAL A 111 -5.67 14.70 12.64
N TYR A 112 -4.99 13.58 12.48
CA TYR A 112 -4.36 13.15 11.22
C TYR A 112 -5.06 11.92 10.68
N GLU A 113 -5.00 11.75 9.37
CA GLU A 113 -5.64 10.65 8.65
C GLU A 113 -4.65 9.98 7.68
N ASN A 114 -4.74 8.66 7.60
CA ASN A 114 -4.19 7.84 6.53
C ASN A 114 -5.33 7.09 5.84
N ARG A 115 -5.23 6.96 4.52
CA ARG A 115 -6.16 6.18 3.70
C ARG A 115 -5.40 5.06 3.03
N ILE A 116 -5.75 3.84 3.38
CA ILE A 116 -5.20 2.61 2.82
C ILE A 116 -6.23 2.06 1.86
N LEU A 117 -5.86 1.82 0.60
CA LEU A 117 -6.75 1.24 -0.39
C LEU A 117 -7.12 -0.18 0.02
N LEU A 118 -8.40 -0.50 -0.01
CA LEU A 118 -8.90 -1.86 0.20
C LEU A 118 -9.23 -2.49 -1.15
N TYR A 119 -8.75 -3.71 -1.34
CA TYR A 119 -9.16 -4.53 -2.47
C TYR A 119 -10.31 -5.45 -2.05
N LYS A 120 -10.98 -6.02 -3.05
CA LYS A 120 -12.05 -6.99 -2.88
C LYS A 120 -11.65 -8.12 -1.91
N GLU A 121 -10.44 -8.65 -2.05
CA GLU A 121 -9.93 -9.73 -1.21
C GLU A 121 -9.75 -9.29 0.25
N ASP A 122 -9.37 -8.03 0.50
CA ASP A 122 -9.26 -7.50 1.86
C ASP A 122 -10.64 -7.36 2.51
N LEU A 123 -11.61 -6.80 1.77
CA LEU A 123 -12.98 -6.62 2.23
C LEU A 123 -13.67 -7.94 2.57
N GLU A 124 -13.49 -8.96 1.72
CA GLU A 124 -13.98 -10.31 1.97
C GLU A 124 -13.37 -10.86 3.27
N TYR A 125 -12.05 -10.78 3.39
CA TYR A 125 -11.33 -11.35 4.53
C TYR A 125 -11.66 -10.66 5.86
N LEU A 126 -11.73 -9.32 5.86
CA LEU A 126 -12.07 -8.50 7.03
C LEU A 126 -13.51 -8.74 7.51
N SER A 127 -14.44 -9.03 6.60
CA SER A 127 -15.84 -9.32 6.96
C SER A 127 -16.07 -10.74 7.50
N GLN A 128 -15.17 -11.68 7.19
CA GLN A 128 -15.32 -13.08 7.57
C GLN A 128 -14.60 -13.42 8.88
N ASN A 129 -13.49 -12.75 9.18
CA ASN A 129 -12.58 -13.13 10.26
C ASN A 129 -12.59 -12.13 11.43
N LEU A 130 -12.31 -12.63 12.63
CA LEU A 130 -12.12 -11.77 13.81
C LEU A 130 -10.68 -11.27 13.85
N ILE A 131 -10.51 -9.96 13.96
CA ILE A 131 -9.21 -9.32 14.15
C ILE A 131 -8.74 -9.63 15.56
N LYS A 132 -7.50 -10.10 15.72
CA LYS A 132 -6.84 -10.42 16.99
C LYS A 132 -5.94 -9.29 17.50
N ASP A 133 -5.22 -8.63 16.60
CA ASP A 133 -4.35 -7.49 16.91
C ASP A 133 -4.04 -6.65 15.66
N TRP A 134 -3.40 -5.50 15.83
CA TRP A 134 -2.85 -4.70 14.74
C TRP A 134 -1.43 -4.23 15.05
N ARG A 135 -0.66 -3.89 14.00
CA ARG A 135 0.69 -3.34 14.12
C ARG A 135 0.94 -2.28 13.05
N ILE A 136 1.68 -1.25 13.44
CA ILE A 136 2.35 -0.30 12.55
C ILE A 136 3.85 -0.54 12.65
N LEU A 137 4.50 -0.68 11.50
CA LEU A 137 5.95 -0.71 11.37
C LEU A 137 6.39 0.47 10.50
N THR A 138 7.13 1.40 11.08
CA THR A 138 7.69 2.51 10.30
C THR A 138 9.02 2.11 9.67
N SER A 139 9.38 2.72 8.54
CA SER A 139 10.71 2.72 7.92
C SER A 139 11.86 3.02 8.89
N GLY A 140 11.62 3.83 9.93
CA GLY A 140 12.55 4.09 11.03
C GLY A 140 12.62 2.99 12.10
N ASN A 141 12.14 1.77 11.83
CA ASN A 141 12.04 0.63 12.76
C ASN A 141 11.22 0.85 14.05
N ARG A 142 10.42 1.92 14.12
CA ARG A 142 9.45 2.10 15.22
C ARG A 142 8.30 1.11 15.03
N LYS A 143 7.99 0.38 16.11
CA LYS A 143 6.86 -0.54 16.21
C LYS A 143 5.80 -0.01 17.16
N ILE A 144 4.55 -0.01 16.71
CA ILE A 144 3.35 0.31 17.52
C ILE A 144 2.35 -0.82 17.30
N GLU A 145 1.86 -1.44 18.35
CA GLU A 145 0.92 -2.56 18.25
C GLU A 145 -0.04 -2.58 19.43
N GLY A 146 -1.22 -3.16 19.25
CA GLY A 146 -2.12 -3.47 20.34
C GLY A 146 -3.58 -3.15 20.07
N MET A 147 -4.43 -4.14 20.28
CA MET A 147 -5.88 -4.04 20.15
C MET A 147 -6.55 -4.17 21.51
N ARG A 148 -6.46 -3.12 22.33
CA ARG A 148 -7.20 -3.05 23.60
C ARG A 148 -8.45 -2.18 23.45
N PRO A 149 -9.59 -2.58 24.06
CA PRO A 149 -10.76 -1.73 24.14
C PRO A 149 -10.43 -0.47 24.96
N PHE A 150 -11.10 0.62 24.62
CA PHE A 150 -11.08 1.81 25.45
C PHE A 150 -12.14 1.66 26.55
N GLY A 151 -11.71 1.66 27.81
CA GLY A 151 -12.62 1.55 28.95
C GLY A 151 -13.47 2.82 29.16
N GLY A 152 -14.64 2.66 29.79
CA GLY A 152 -15.52 3.74 30.20
C GLY A 152 -16.99 3.34 30.16
N THR A 153 -17.83 4.00 30.95
CA THR A 153 -19.26 3.67 31.12
C THR A 153 -20.13 3.90 29.89
N HIS A 154 -19.60 4.56 28.85
CA HIS A 154 -20.32 4.96 27.64
C HIS A 154 -19.84 4.25 26.36
N HIS A 155 -18.94 3.27 26.48
CA HIS A 155 -18.41 2.53 25.32
C HIS A 155 -19.05 1.15 25.22
N LYS A 156 -19.72 0.86 24.10
CA LYS A 156 -20.43 -0.41 23.87
C LYS A 156 -19.51 -1.61 23.58
N TYR A 157 -18.22 -1.37 23.32
CA TYR A 157 -17.18 -2.39 23.13
C TYR A 157 -16.07 -2.25 24.17
N ASP A 158 -16.43 -2.45 25.44
CA ASP A 158 -15.57 -2.27 26.62
C ASP A 158 -14.60 -3.43 26.90
N ASN A 159 -14.78 -4.57 26.24
CA ASN A 159 -13.92 -5.75 26.31
C ASN A 159 -13.39 -6.14 24.92
N LYS A 160 -12.41 -7.05 24.90
CA LYS A 160 -11.74 -7.45 23.67
C LYS A 160 -12.73 -8.13 22.71
N GLU A 161 -13.54 -9.06 23.18
CA GLU A 161 -14.49 -9.80 22.34
C GLU A 161 -15.48 -8.86 21.64
N ASN A 162 -16.05 -7.91 22.38
CA ASN A 162 -16.97 -6.91 21.82
C ASN A 162 -16.28 -5.98 20.82
N LEU A 163 -15.01 -5.61 21.04
CA LEU A 163 -14.23 -4.83 20.08
C LEU A 163 -14.01 -5.61 18.77
N GLN A 164 -13.69 -6.89 18.87
CA GLN A 164 -13.52 -7.76 17.70
C GLN A 164 -14.83 -7.90 16.91
N ILE A 165 -15.95 -8.08 17.61
CA ILE A 165 -17.28 -8.14 16.99
C ILE A 165 -17.63 -6.79 16.34
N ALA A 166 -17.34 -5.66 16.99
CA ALA A 166 -17.58 -4.33 16.42
C ALA A 166 -16.80 -4.14 15.11
N LEU A 167 -15.51 -4.51 15.09
CA LEU A 167 -14.65 -4.45 13.91
C LEU A 167 -15.19 -5.34 12.79
N LYS A 168 -15.54 -6.60 13.08
CA LYS A 168 -16.13 -7.50 12.09
C LYS A 168 -17.44 -6.95 11.53
N ASN A 169 -18.33 -6.45 12.40
CA ASN A 169 -19.63 -5.90 11.99
C ASN A 169 -19.48 -4.64 11.15
N LEU A 170 -18.46 -3.80 11.38
CA LEU A 170 -18.13 -2.69 10.48
C LEU A 170 -17.96 -3.20 9.04
N PHE A 171 -17.11 -4.21 8.81
CA PHE A 171 -16.86 -4.70 7.45
C PHE A 171 -18.03 -5.48 6.86
N VAL A 172 -18.80 -6.21 7.68
CA VAL A 172 -20.04 -6.87 7.24
C VAL A 172 -21.06 -5.84 6.76
N ASP A 173 -21.32 -4.79 7.56
CA ASP A 173 -22.28 -3.76 7.20
C ASP A 173 -21.77 -2.91 6.03
N TYR A 174 -20.47 -2.61 5.99
CA TYR A 174 -19.83 -1.93 4.87
C TYR A 174 -20.07 -2.69 3.55
N ASN A 175 -19.69 -3.98 3.49
CA ASN A 175 -19.85 -4.83 2.31
C ASN A 175 -21.31 -4.91 1.85
N LYS A 176 -22.24 -4.98 2.81
CA LYS A 176 -23.68 -4.98 2.51
C LYS A 176 -24.14 -3.68 1.84
N ILE A 177 -23.65 -2.52 2.30
CA ILE A 177 -24.05 -1.23 1.76
C ILE A 177 -23.40 -1.01 0.39
N VAL A 178 -22.09 -1.23 0.26
CA VAL A 178 -21.40 -0.99 -1.02
C VAL A 178 -21.86 -1.96 -2.12
N GLY A 179 -22.18 -3.21 -1.76
CA GLY A 179 -22.79 -4.18 -2.68
C GLY A 179 -24.18 -3.79 -3.18
N GLY A 180 -24.83 -2.79 -2.58
CA GLY A 180 -26.08 -2.20 -3.06
C GLY A 180 -25.91 -0.97 -3.96
N ILE A 181 -24.68 -0.50 -4.18
CA ILE A 181 -24.40 0.63 -5.08
C ILE A 181 -24.51 0.14 -6.53
N GLU A 182 -25.18 0.92 -7.37
CA GLU A 182 -25.30 0.63 -8.80
C GLU A 182 -23.90 0.63 -9.47
N ASN A 183 -23.57 -0.44 -10.19
CA ASN A 183 -22.26 -0.63 -10.85
C ASN A 183 -21.06 -0.57 -9.89
N TYR A 184 -21.22 -1.07 -8.66
CA TYR A 184 -20.09 -1.24 -7.75
C TYR A 184 -19.11 -2.29 -8.24
N GLU A 185 -17.89 -1.85 -8.54
CA GLU A 185 -16.78 -2.71 -8.96
C GLU A 185 -15.56 -2.45 -8.05
N PRO A 186 -15.36 -3.26 -6.99
CA PRO A 186 -14.18 -3.14 -6.15
C PRO A 186 -12.93 -3.57 -6.91
N LEU A 187 -11.80 -2.92 -6.62
CA LEU A 187 -10.52 -3.29 -7.19
C LEU A 187 -10.10 -4.68 -6.70
N SER A 188 -9.65 -5.56 -7.61
CA SER A 188 -8.96 -6.80 -7.23
C SER A 188 -7.46 -6.57 -7.14
N LYS A 189 -6.78 -7.22 -6.19
CA LYS A 189 -5.32 -7.24 -6.14
C LYS A 189 -4.69 -7.81 -7.42
N LEU A 190 -5.36 -8.77 -8.07
CA LEU A 190 -4.87 -9.38 -9.31
C LEU A 190 -4.96 -8.37 -10.46
N ASP A 191 -6.14 -7.78 -10.66
CA ASP A 191 -6.38 -6.79 -11.72
C ASP A 191 -5.49 -5.56 -11.53
N PHE A 192 -5.36 -5.06 -10.29
CA PHE A 192 -4.53 -3.90 -10.00
C PHE A 192 -3.04 -4.19 -10.17
N LYS A 193 -2.57 -5.40 -9.83
CA LYS A 193 -1.18 -5.79 -10.09
C LYS A 193 -0.91 -5.91 -11.58
N ASP A 194 -1.87 -6.38 -12.35
CA ASP A 194 -1.77 -6.44 -13.80
C ASP A 194 -1.75 -5.02 -14.41
N GLU A 195 -2.64 -4.11 -13.96
CA GLU A 195 -2.63 -2.70 -14.35
C GLU A 195 -1.31 -1.99 -13.98
N ILE A 196 -0.81 -2.12 -12.75
CA ILE A 196 0.50 -1.58 -12.37
C ILE A 196 1.59 -2.18 -13.26
N SER A 197 1.57 -3.51 -13.47
CA SER A 197 2.58 -4.17 -14.30
C SER A 197 2.56 -3.70 -15.74
N LEU A 198 1.40 -3.25 -16.25
CA LEU A 198 1.23 -2.66 -17.58
C LEU A 198 1.67 -1.20 -17.64
N THR A 199 1.68 -0.49 -16.50
CA THR A 199 2.05 0.94 -16.43
C THR A 199 3.53 1.20 -16.16
N GLU A 200 4.27 0.28 -15.53
CA GLU A 200 5.72 0.43 -15.33
C GLU A 200 6.52 -0.14 -16.50
N VAL A 201 6.81 0.73 -17.48
CA VAL A 201 7.75 0.40 -18.56
C VAL A 201 9.11 0.04 -17.96
N CYS A 202 9.53 -1.21 -18.15
CA CYS A 202 10.84 -1.68 -17.74
C CYS A 202 11.72 -1.88 -18.97
N HIS A 203 12.91 -1.32 -18.96
CA HIS A 203 13.82 -1.34 -20.10
C HIS A 203 14.88 -2.42 -19.92
N LEU A 204 15.10 -3.24 -20.94
CA LEU A 204 16.34 -4.01 -21.09
C LEU A 204 17.37 -3.11 -21.77
N TYR A 205 18.58 -3.04 -21.22
CA TYR A 205 19.64 -2.18 -21.73
C TYR A 205 20.94 -2.94 -21.97
N LEU A 206 21.75 -2.34 -22.84
CA LEU A 206 23.15 -2.68 -23.05
C LEU A 206 24.00 -1.45 -22.70
N MET A 207 24.88 -1.58 -21.71
CA MET A 207 25.87 -0.56 -21.37
C MET A 207 27.27 -1.06 -21.70
N LYS A 208 28.22 -0.15 -21.94
CA LYS A 208 29.62 -0.45 -22.20
C LYS A 208 30.51 0.28 -21.19
N ASP A 209 31.48 -0.41 -20.62
CA ASP A 209 32.57 0.24 -19.89
C ASP A 209 33.70 0.57 -20.88
N LEU A 210 33.95 1.87 -21.12
CA LEU A 210 34.98 2.33 -22.03
C LEU A 210 36.40 2.02 -21.56
N ALA A 211 36.61 1.75 -20.26
CA ALA A 211 37.95 1.48 -19.71
C ALA A 211 38.48 0.10 -20.11
N ASN A 212 37.60 -0.90 -20.23
CA ASN A 212 37.97 -2.29 -20.52
C ASN A 212 37.24 -2.88 -21.73
N GLY A 213 36.24 -2.19 -22.27
CA GLY A 213 35.47 -2.64 -23.43
C GLY A 213 34.41 -3.69 -23.13
N TYR A 214 34.15 -4.02 -21.86
CA TYR A 214 33.13 -5.00 -21.46
C TYR A 214 31.73 -4.41 -21.47
N TYR A 215 30.74 -5.30 -21.60
CA TYR A 215 29.34 -4.91 -21.74
C TYR A 215 28.51 -5.43 -20.58
N LYS A 216 27.54 -4.61 -20.16
CA LYS A 216 26.56 -4.98 -19.15
C LYS A 216 25.19 -5.14 -19.79
N ILE A 217 24.55 -6.28 -19.55
CA ILE A 217 23.17 -6.55 -19.95
C ILE A 217 22.32 -6.53 -18.69
N GLY A 218 21.35 -5.63 -18.59
CA GLY A 218 20.51 -5.54 -17.39
C GLY A 218 19.19 -4.83 -17.64
N ILE A 219 18.33 -4.80 -16.62
CA ILE A 219 17.03 -4.14 -16.69
C ILE A 219 16.91 -2.94 -15.74
N SER A 220 16.17 -1.91 -16.14
CA SER A 220 15.90 -0.72 -15.31
C SER A 220 14.59 -0.04 -15.74
N ASN A 221 13.89 0.58 -14.80
CA ASN A 221 12.75 1.44 -15.15
C ASN A 221 13.23 2.75 -15.81
N ASN A 222 14.47 3.18 -15.52
CA ASN A 222 15.13 4.32 -16.16
C ASN A 222 16.63 4.02 -16.41
N PRO A 223 17.02 3.59 -17.64
CA PRO A 223 18.40 3.29 -17.99
C PRO A 223 19.38 4.45 -17.85
N GLU A 224 18.97 5.68 -18.17
CA GLU A 224 19.81 6.88 -18.06
C GLU A 224 20.14 7.21 -16.60
N TYR A 225 19.17 7.08 -15.70
CA TYR A 225 19.42 7.22 -14.27
C TYR A 225 20.34 6.10 -13.74
N ARG A 226 20.16 4.88 -14.25
CA ARG A 226 21.00 3.73 -13.89
C ARG A 226 22.45 3.93 -14.33
N GLU A 227 22.67 4.49 -15.52
CA GLU A 227 23.98 4.87 -16.03
C GLU A 227 24.68 5.84 -15.07
N LYS A 228 24.03 6.95 -14.69
CA LYS A 228 24.58 7.93 -13.72
C LYS A 228 24.97 7.29 -12.39
N THR A 229 24.14 6.36 -11.91
CA THR A 229 24.41 5.62 -10.67
C THR A 229 25.68 4.76 -10.80
N LEU A 230 25.86 4.08 -11.93
CA LEU A 230 27.07 3.29 -12.20
C LEU A 230 28.30 4.17 -12.45
N GLN A 231 28.13 5.31 -13.10
CA GLN A 231 29.18 6.31 -13.32
C GLN A 231 29.72 6.91 -12.03
N SER A 232 28.94 6.90 -10.95
CA SER A 232 29.39 7.34 -9.62
C SER A 232 30.51 6.44 -9.06
N GLU A 233 30.53 5.16 -9.44
CA GLU A 233 31.62 4.23 -9.12
C GLU A 233 32.65 4.14 -10.27
N LYS A 234 32.19 4.15 -11.51
CA LYS A 234 33.01 4.01 -12.73
C LYS A 234 32.53 4.96 -13.84
N PRO A 235 33.11 6.15 -13.96
CA PRO A 235 32.67 7.19 -14.89
C PRO A 235 32.71 6.80 -16.38
N THR A 236 33.43 5.72 -16.73
CA THR A 236 33.62 5.24 -18.10
C THR A 236 32.46 4.40 -18.65
N ILE A 237 31.38 4.21 -17.88
CA ILE A 237 30.23 3.42 -18.30
C ILE A 237 29.28 4.29 -19.13
N GLU A 238 28.93 3.82 -20.32
CA GLU A 238 28.00 4.48 -21.24
C GLU A 238 26.82 3.58 -21.62
N LEU A 239 25.62 4.15 -21.69
CA LEU A 239 24.43 3.50 -22.23
C LEU A 239 24.50 3.42 -23.76
N ILE A 240 24.48 2.20 -24.31
CA ILE A 240 24.58 1.98 -25.76
C ILE A 240 23.20 1.92 -26.41
N THR A 241 22.26 1.18 -25.82
CA THR A 241 20.87 1.09 -26.28
C THR A 241 20.00 0.53 -25.17
N SER A 242 18.69 0.76 -25.28
CA SER A 242 17.70 0.15 -24.41
C SER A 242 16.35 0.01 -25.10
N LYS A 243 15.58 -1.01 -24.72
CA LYS A 243 14.23 -1.28 -25.21
C LYS A 243 13.25 -1.36 -24.06
N GLY A 244 12.21 -0.55 -24.11
CA GLY A 244 11.12 -0.57 -23.14
C GLY A 244 10.19 -1.76 -23.37
N PHE A 245 9.82 -2.44 -22.30
CA PHE A 245 8.79 -3.47 -22.26
C PHE A 245 7.64 -2.98 -21.41
N SER A 246 6.42 -3.28 -21.83
CA SER A 246 5.20 -2.95 -21.09
C SER A 246 5.09 -3.66 -19.74
N ASN A 247 5.97 -4.63 -19.44
CA ASN A 247 5.99 -5.35 -18.18
C ASN A 247 7.41 -5.80 -17.83
N ARG A 248 7.82 -5.60 -16.57
CA ARG A 248 9.10 -6.05 -16.01
C ARG A 248 9.36 -7.55 -16.16
N LYS A 249 8.34 -8.39 -16.07
CA LYS A 249 8.48 -9.85 -16.26
C LYS A 249 8.97 -10.19 -17.67
N ILE A 250 8.51 -9.45 -18.67
CA ILE A 250 8.94 -9.63 -20.06
C ILE A 250 10.41 -9.20 -20.19
N ALA A 251 10.77 -8.01 -19.69
CA ALA A 251 12.16 -7.54 -19.68
C ALA A 251 13.11 -8.53 -18.99
N LEU A 252 12.70 -9.08 -17.83
CA LEU A 252 13.46 -10.08 -17.09
C LEU A 252 13.63 -11.40 -17.86
N ALA A 253 12.59 -11.87 -18.55
CA ALA A 253 12.67 -13.08 -19.37
C ALA A 253 13.67 -12.93 -20.53
N PHE A 254 13.67 -11.77 -21.20
CA PHE A 254 14.67 -11.47 -22.24
C PHE A 254 16.08 -11.36 -21.65
N GLU A 255 16.24 -10.65 -20.54
CA GLU A 255 17.53 -10.50 -19.85
C GLU A 255 18.12 -11.86 -19.45
N SER A 256 17.32 -12.71 -18.80
CA SER A 256 17.72 -14.06 -18.41
C SER A 256 18.08 -14.94 -19.62
N SER A 257 17.35 -14.78 -20.73
CA SER A 257 17.64 -15.50 -21.98
C SER A 257 18.98 -15.06 -22.59
N LEU A 258 19.28 -13.76 -22.64
CA LEU A 258 20.56 -13.24 -23.11
C LEU A 258 21.71 -13.67 -22.18
N HIS A 259 21.51 -13.55 -20.88
CA HIS A 259 22.48 -13.97 -19.87
C HIS A 259 22.84 -15.45 -19.99
N LYS A 260 21.86 -16.31 -20.32
CA LYS A 260 22.08 -17.73 -20.58
C LYS A 260 22.76 -17.98 -21.92
N SER A 261 22.36 -17.24 -22.96
CA SER A 261 22.92 -17.39 -24.31
C SER A 261 24.41 -17.03 -24.37
N TYR A 262 24.84 -16.06 -23.55
CA TYR A 262 26.22 -15.60 -23.45
C TYR A 262 26.90 -15.98 -22.13
N GLU A 263 26.44 -17.06 -21.47
CA GLU A 263 26.97 -17.50 -20.18
C GLU A 263 28.47 -17.81 -20.24
N ASN A 264 28.94 -18.40 -21.34
CA ASN A 264 30.35 -18.67 -21.61
C ASN A 264 31.22 -17.41 -21.81
N LYS A 265 30.60 -16.23 -21.95
CA LYS A 265 31.24 -14.92 -22.06
C LYS A 265 31.09 -14.07 -20.80
N ARG A 266 30.39 -14.60 -19.79
CA ARG A 266 30.12 -13.89 -18.54
C ARG A 266 31.41 -13.79 -17.74
N LEU A 267 31.75 -12.56 -17.35
CA LEU A 267 32.90 -12.26 -16.51
C LEU A 267 32.50 -12.33 -15.03
N ARG A 268 31.73 -11.33 -14.57
CA ARG A 268 31.26 -11.25 -13.18
C ARG A 268 29.93 -10.52 -13.12
N GLY A 269 28.95 -11.15 -12.46
CA GLY A 269 27.59 -10.64 -12.38
C GLY A 269 26.98 -10.50 -13.76
N GLU A 270 26.58 -9.29 -14.10
CA GLU A 270 25.89 -8.96 -15.36
C GLU A 270 26.84 -8.43 -16.45
N TRP A 271 28.16 -8.62 -16.30
CA TRP A 271 29.18 -8.16 -17.24
C TRP A 271 29.69 -9.28 -18.14
N PHE A 272 29.84 -8.98 -19.43
CA PHE A 272 30.15 -9.92 -20.50
C PHE A 272 31.25 -9.38 -21.43
N GLU A 273 32.09 -10.29 -21.91
CA GLU A 273 33.07 -10.03 -22.97
C GLU A 273 32.47 -10.41 -24.34
N LEU A 274 31.82 -9.44 -24.99
CA LEU A 274 31.07 -9.66 -26.23
C LEU A 274 31.88 -9.29 -27.49
N THR A 275 31.79 -10.12 -28.51
CA THR A 275 32.32 -9.87 -29.86
C THR A 275 31.46 -8.86 -30.64
N GLU A 276 32.00 -8.29 -31.73
CA GLU A 276 31.23 -7.37 -32.60
C GLU A 276 29.93 -7.98 -33.12
N ARG A 277 29.96 -9.27 -33.46
CA ARG A 277 28.79 -10.00 -33.96
C ARG A 277 27.71 -10.09 -32.88
N GLU A 278 28.06 -10.51 -31.67
CA GLU A 278 27.09 -10.69 -30.57
C GLU A 278 26.50 -9.34 -30.14
N LYS A 279 27.30 -8.27 -30.18
CA LYS A 279 26.79 -6.91 -29.93
C LYS A 279 25.78 -6.48 -30.97
N ALA A 280 25.98 -6.82 -32.24
CA ALA A 280 25.01 -6.54 -33.29
C ALA A 280 23.72 -7.34 -33.05
N GLU A 281 23.82 -8.63 -32.73
CA GLU A 281 22.68 -9.49 -32.40
C GLU A 281 21.85 -8.91 -31.24
N ILE A 282 22.49 -8.51 -30.14
CA ILE A 282 21.82 -7.90 -28.99
C ILE A 282 21.19 -6.55 -29.38
N LYS A 283 21.89 -5.72 -30.14
CA LYS A 283 21.33 -4.44 -30.62
C LYS A 283 20.10 -4.64 -31.49
N GLU A 284 20.04 -5.67 -32.32
CA GLU A 284 18.83 -5.99 -33.10
C GLU A 284 17.67 -6.42 -32.21
N ILE A 285 17.91 -7.19 -31.15
CA ILE A 285 16.87 -7.57 -30.17
C ILE A 285 16.33 -6.32 -29.44
N LEU A 286 17.20 -5.34 -29.20
CA LEU A 286 16.93 -4.09 -28.50
C LEU A 286 16.48 -2.93 -29.41
N LYS A 287 16.28 -3.15 -30.70
CA LYS A 287 15.54 -2.24 -31.58
C LYS A 287 14.04 -2.41 -31.39
#